data_AF-A0A485B1Q3-F1
#
_entry.id   AF-A0A485B1Q3-F1
#
_cell.length_a   1.000
_cell.length_b   1.000
_cell.length_c   1.000
_cell.angle_alpha   90.00
_cell.angle_beta   90.00
_cell.angle_gamma   90.00
#
_symmetry.space_group_name_H-M   'P 1'
#
loop_
_entity.id
_entity.type
_entity.pdbx_description
1 polymer ?
#
loop_
_entity_poly.entity_id
_entity_poly.type
_entity_poly.pdbx_seq_one_letter_code
_entity_poly.pdbx_strand_id
1 'polypeptide(L)'
;MLTAPEDVVDMGVDGSGNFVCSGGVRTLPVWTTAPDALCRQGEQIQQQQLEQQQQNNPFNQSGQQPQQQQPATQQPPKQEKSDGVAGWIKDMFGSN
;
A
#
# COMPACT_ATOMS: atom_id res chain seq x y z
N MET A 1 -27.89 -33.07 1.74
CA MET A 1 -27.58 -31.68 2.11
C MET A 1 -26.52 -31.73 3.20
N LEU A 2 -25.36 -31.11 3.00
CA LEU A 2 -24.34 -31.02 4.05
C LEU A 2 -24.67 -29.79 4.90
N THR A 3 -25.09 -30.03 6.14
CA THR A 3 -25.33 -28.95 7.11
C THR A 3 -24.01 -28.63 7.78
N ALA A 4 -23.63 -27.36 7.80
CA ALA A 4 -22.42 -26.91 8.48
C ALA A 4 -22.56 -27.09 10.01
N PRO A 5 -21.48 -27.44 10.73
CA PRO A 5 -21.44 -27.42 12.20
C PRO A 5 -21.77 -26.03 12.77
N GLU A 6 -22.14 -25.98 14.05
CA GLU A 6 -22.54 -24.74 14.76
C GLU A 6 -21.48 -23.63 14.76
N ASP A 7 -20.20 -24.00 14.71
CA ASP A 7 -19.07 -23.06 14.75
C ASP A 7 -18.49 -22.72 13.38
N VAL A 8 -19.17 -23.10 12.28
CA VAL A 8 -18.73 -22.72 10.93
C VAL A 8 -19.49 -21.49 10.48
N VAL A 9 -18.75 -20.40 10.27
CA VAL A 9 -19.26 -19.11 9.84
C VAL A 9 -18.63 -18.72 8.50
N ASP A 10 -19.45 -18.14 7.64
CA ASP A 10 -19.00 -17.61 6.36
C ASP A 10 -18.35 -16.24 6.59
N MET A 11 -17.05 -16.13 6.33
CA MET A 11 -16.30 -14.88 6.47
C MET A 11 -15.74 -14.39 5.13
N GLY A 12 -15.83 -13.08 4.92
CA GLY A 12 -15.23 -12.41 3.77
C GLY A 12 -13.71 -12.32 3.90
N VAL A 13 -13.00 -12.41 2.78
CA VAL A 13 -11.57 -12.10 2.71
C VAL A 13 -11.22 -11.21 1.52
N ASP A 14 -10.23 -10.34 1.67
CA ASP A 14 -9.75 -9.43 0.65
C ASP A 14 -8.82 -10.11 -0.39
N GLY A 15 -8.35 -9.34 -1.38
CA GLY A 15 -7.44 -9.83 -2.42
C GLY A 15 -6.07 -10.27 -1.89
N SER A 16 -5.68 -9.79 -0.71
CA SER A 16 -4.45 -10.19 -0.01
C SER A 16 -4.65 -11.43 0.87
N GLY A 17 -5.90 -11.91 1.01
CA GLY A 17 -6.26 -13.09 1.79
C GLY A 17 -6.53 -12.82 3.27
N ASN A 18 -6.66 -11.56 3.69
CA ASN A 18 -7.00 -11.19 5.07
C ASN A 18 -8.52 -11.24 5.29
N PHE A 19 -8.96 -11.62 6.49
CA PHE A 19 -10.38 -11.55 6.87
C PHE A 19 -10.88 -10.10 6.96
N VAL A 20 -12.11 -9.85 6.52
CA VAL A 20 -12.75 -8.52 6.55
C VAL A 20 -14.16 -8.60 7.11
N CYS A 21 -14.60 -7.53 7.79
CA CYS A 21 -15.88 -7.52 8.51
C CYS A 21 -17.09 -7.43 7.58
N SER A 22 -16.90 -6.87 6.38
CA SER A 22 -17.97 -6.72 5.39
C SER A 22 -17.40 -6.80 3.98
N GLY A 23 -18.10 -7.55 3.11
CA GLY A 23 -17.69 -7.73 1.72
C GLY A 23 -16.57 -8.77 1.57
N GLY A 24 -15.51 -8.39 0.87
CA GLY A 24 -14.45 -9.32 0.45
C GLY A 24 -14.62 -9.77 -1.00
N VAL A 25 -13.53 -10.26 -1.59
CA VAL A 25 -13.51 -10.78 -2.96
C VAL A 25 -13.94 -12.24 -3.02
N ARG A 26 -13.89 -12.94 -1.88
CA ARG A 26 -14.36 -14.31 -1.70
C ARG A 26 -14.86 -14.50 -0.27
N THR A 27 -15.74 -15.47 -0.10
CA THR A 27 -16.26 -15.91 1.21
C THR A 27 -15.73 -17.32 1.48
N LEU A 28 -15.21 -17.56 2.68
CA LEU A 28 -14.72 -18.86 3.09
C LEU A 28 -15.51 -19.36 4.32
N PRO A 29 -15.88 -20.66 4.36
CA PRO A 29 -16.39 -21.25 5.58
C PRO A 29 -15.23 -21.39 6.57
N VAL A 30 -15.35 -20.76 7.73
CA VAL A 30 -14.31 -20.79 8.77
C VAL A 30 -14.87 -21.36 10.04
N TRP A 31 -14.18 -22.35 10.58
CA TRP A 31 -14.47 -22.89 11.90
C TRP A 31 -13.90 -21.94 12.97
N THR A 32 -14.76 -21.14 13.58
CA THR A 32 -14.36 -20.18 14.62
C THR A 32 -15.55 -19.84 15.53
N THR A 33 -15.27 -19.66 16.81
CA THR A 33 -16.22 -19.10 17.79
C THR A 33 -16.06 -17.59 17.95
N ALA A 34 -15.09 -16.98 17.24
CA ALA A 34 -14.75 -15.56 17.36
C ALA A 34 -14.55 -14.89 15.98
N PRO A 35 -15.58 -14.84 15.12
CA PRO A 35 -15.48 -14.21 13.79
C PRO A 35 -15.04 -12.74 13.85
N ASP A 36 -15.56 -11.97 14.81
CA ASP A 36 -15.22 -10.55 14.97
C ASP A 36 -13.74 -10.32 15.32
N ALA A 37 -13.11 -11.28 16.01
CA ALA A 37 -11.69 -11.19 16.34
C ALA A 37 -10.83 -11.39 15.08
N LEU A 38 -11.21 -12.36 14.23
CA LEU A 38 -10.51 -12.64 12.98
C LEU A 38 -10.66 -11.49 11.97
N CYS A 39 -11.85 -10.90 11.85
CA CYS A 39 -11.99 -9.67 11.07
C CYS A 39 -11.06 -8.56 11.59
N ARG A 40 -11.15 -8.22 12.88
CA ARG A 40 -10.36 -7.11 13.45
C ARG A 40 -8.87 -7.32 13.25
N GLN A 41 -8.41 -8.56 13.38
CA GLN A 41 -7.03 -8.92 13.06
C GLN A 41 -6.69 -8.62 11.59
N GLY A 42 -7.56 -8.99 10.66
CA GLY A 42 -7.36 -8.71 9.23
C GLY A 42 -7.32 -7.21 8.90
N GLU A 43 -8.15 -6.39 9.53
CA GLU A 43 -8.10 -4.93 9.38
C GLU A 43 -6.78 -4.31 9.88
N GLN A 44 -6.23 -4.84 10.97
CA GLN A 44 -4.91 -4.42 11.48
C GLN A 44 -3.79 -4.80 10.51
N ILE A 45 -3.84 -6.01 9.94
CA ILE A 45 -2.88 -6.46 8.93
C ILE A 45 -2.96 -5.58 7.68
N GLN A 46 -4.17 -5.20 7.26
CA GLN A 46 -4.39 -4.32 6.12
C GLN A 46 -3.78 -2.92 6.35
N GLN A 47 -3.97 -2.33 7.53
CA GLN A 47 -3.35 -1.05 7.90
C GLN A 47 -1.81 -1.14 7.84
N GLN A 48 -1.24 -2.20 8.42
CA GLN A 48 0.21 -2.41 8.42
C GLN A 48 0.78 -2.56 7.00
N GLN A 49 0.06 -3.22 6.09
CA GLN A 49 0.48 -3.32 4.68
C GLN A 49 0.45 -1.95 3.97
N LEU A 50 -0.54 -1.10 4.28
CA LEU A 50 -0.65 0.23 3.69
C LEU A 50 0.49 1.16 4.16
N GLU A 51 0.89 1.05 5.43
CA GLU A 51 2.02 1.78 5.98
C GLU A 51 3.35 1.33 5.36
N GLN A 52 3.56 0.02 5.17
CA GLN A 52 4.76 -0.49 4.50
C GLN A 52 4.84 -0.01 3.04
N GLN A 53 3.73 0.02 2.31
CA GLN A 53 3.73 0.59 0.96
C GLN A 53 4.04 2.08 0.94
N GLN A 54 3.55 2.86 1.91
CA GLN A 54 3.88 4.30 2.01
C GLN A 54 5.33 4.55 2.39
N GLN A 55 5.92 3.72 3.25
CA GLN A 55 7.34 3.80 3.60
C GLN A 55 8.24 3.40 2.43
N ASN A 56 7.83 2.38 1.66
CA ASN A 56 8.56 1.93 0.48
C ASN A 56 8.25 2.74 -0.79
N ASN A 57 7.43 3.79 -0.70
CA ASN A 57 7.10 4.64 -1.83
C ASN A 57 8.27 5.62 -2.10
N PRO A 58 8.96 5.52 -3.26
CA PRO A 58 10.06 6.42 -3.60
C PRO A 58 9.66 7.90 -3.66
N PHE A 59 8.37 8.20 -3.87
CA PHE A 59 7.86 9.57 -3.93
C PHE A 59 7.71 10.22 -2.54
N ASN A 60 7.68 9.45 -1.45
CA ASN A 60 7.57 9.97 -0.09
C ASN A 60 8.93 10.49 0.45
N GLN A 61 10.05 10.00 -0.10
CA GLN A 61 11.40 10.47 0.25
C GLN A 61 11.76 11.82 -0.42
N SER A 62 11.03 12.21 -1.47
CA SER A 62 11.28 13.43 -2.24
C SER A 62 10.79 14.73 -1.56
N GLY A 63 10.10 14.62 -0.42
CA GLY A 63 9.40 15.74 0.22
C GLY A 63 10.25 16.69 1.07
N GLN A 64 11.56 16.46 1.22
CA GLN A 64 12.44 17.37 1.96
C GLN A 64 13.32 18.17 0.99
N GLN A 65 12.74 19.16 0.30
CA GLN A 65 13.52 20.30 -0.17
C GLN A 65 13.40 21.44 0.85
N PRO A 66 14.48 21.87 1.52
CA PRO A 66 14.43 23.09 2.31
C PRO A 66 14.24 24.28 1.35
N GLN A 67 13.09 24.91 1.46
CA GLN A 67 12.76 26.15 0.77
C GLN A 67 13.58 27.29 1.40
N GLN A 68 14.76 27.59 0.84
CA GLN A 68 15.47 28.84 1.12
C GLN A 68 15.22 29.85 0.00
N GLN A 69 14.57 30.93 0.40
CA GLN A 69 14.28 32.14 -0.36
C GLN A 69 15.57 32.88 -0.75
N GLN A 70 15.69 33.35 -1.99
CA GLN A 70 16.29 34.65 -2.33
C GLN A 70 15.90 35.12 -3.75
N PRO A 71 15.81 36.45 -4.02
CA PRO A 71 15.12 36.99 -5.19
C PRO A 71 16.02 37.35 -6.38
N ALA A 72 15.49 37.06 -7.58
CA ALA A 72 15.61 37.74 -8.89
C ALA A 72 16.98 38.23 -9.43
N THR A 73 17.48 37.62 -10.52
CA THR A 73 17.87 38.34 -11.77
C THR A 73 18.06 37.43 -13.01
N GLN A 74 17.26 37.73 -14.05
CA GLN A 74 17.43 37.68 -15.53
C GLN A 74 18.42 36.70 -16.26
N GLN A 75 17.80 35.92 -17.17
CA GLN A 75 18.25 35.27 -18.43
C GLN A 75 19.08 33.95 -18.43
N PRO A 76 18.84 33.06 -19.44
CA PRO A 76 19.05 31.62 -19.33
C PRO A 76 20.41 31.15 -19.88
N PRO A 77 20.95 30.05 -19.33
CA PRO A 77 21.18 28.92 -20.21
C PRO A 77 20.70 27.62 -19.57
N LYS A 78 19.85 26.92 -20.34
CA LYS A 78 19.84 25.46 -20.53
C LYS A 78 20.62 24.66 -19.47
N GLN A 79 19.92 24.21 -18.42
CA GLN A 79 20.33 23.00 -17.71
C GLN A 79 19.13 22.06 -17.65
N GLU A 80 19.16 21.17 -18.63
CA GLU A 80 18.53 19.87 -18.60
C GLU A 80 18.77 19.23 -17.23
N LYS A 81 17.76 19.23 -16.38
CA LYS A 81 17.52 18.13 -15.45
C LYS A 81 16.11 17.60 -15.65
N SER A 82 15.82 17.36 -16.93
CA SER A 82 15.01 16.21 -17.31
C SER A 82 15.78 14.97 -16.87
N ASP A 83 15.64 14.61 -15.61
CA ASP A 83 15.83 13.23 -15.15
C ASP A 83 14.85 13.06 -13.99
N GLY A 84 13.56 13.33 -14.27
CA GLY A 84 12.41 13.01 -13.40
C GLY A 84 12.18 11.50 -13.26
N VAL A 85 13.26 10.74 -13.43
CA VAL A 85 13.34 9.31 -13.43
C VAL A 85 13.96 8.97 -12.09
N ALA A 86 13.11 8.57 -11.15
CA ALA A 86 13.51 8.16 -9.81
C ALA A 86 14.69 7.17 -9.91
N GLY A 87 15.68 7.29 -9.02
CA GLY A 87 16.98 6.59 -9.15
C GLY A 87 16.90 5.08 -9.43
N TRP A 88 15.85 4.40 -8.97
CA TRP A 88 15.59 2.98 -9.26
C TRP A 88 15.35 2.69 -10.76
N ILE A 89 14.79 3.64 -11.50
CA ILE A 89 14.57 3.52 -12.94
C ILE A 89 15.91 3.65 -13.67
N LYS A 90 16.87 4.43 -13.14
CA LYS A 90 18.21 4.50 -13.71
C LYS A 90 18.98 3.18 -13.54
N ASP A 91 18.73 2.46 -12.44
CA ASP A 91 19.25 1.10 -12.21
C ASP A 91 18.56 0.04 -13.06
N MET A 92 17.27 0.20 -13.36
CA MET A 92 16.51 -0.77 -14.17
C MET A 92 16.77 -0.64 -15.67
N PHE A 93 16.97 0.58 -16.17
CA PHE A 93 17.06 0.83 -17.62
C PHE A 93 18.45 1.20 -18.12
N GLY A 94 19.45 1.30 -17.23
CA GLY A 94 20.86 1.42 -17.57
C GLY A 94 21.17 2.53 -18.58
N SER A 95 21.63 3.68 -18.09
CA SER A 95 22.01 4.80 -18.97
C SER A 95 22.95 4.33 -20.10
N ASN A 96 22.51 4.50 -21.35
CA ASN A 96 23.36 4.36 -22.54
C ASN A 96 24.03 5.70 -22.82
#